data_AF-A0A5E7BZH9-F1
#
_entry.id   AF-A0A5E7BZH9-F1
#
_cell.length_a   1.000
_cell.length_b   1.000
_cell.length_c   1.000
_cell.angle_alpha   90.00
_cell.angle_beta   90.00
_cell.angle_gamma   90.00
#
_symmetry.space_group_name_H-M   'P 1'
#
loop_
_entity.id
_entity.type
_entity.pdbx_description
1 polymer ?
#
loop_
_entity_poly.entity_id
_entity_poly.type
_entity_poly.pdbx_seq_one_letter_code
_entity_poly.pdbx_strand_id
1 'polypeptide(L)'
;MRKISRLFLVGLLACPPVHAQIFQRELGDFDLKLGTTPSRSMAQGLVKPASTGSFHGGLDLSHDSGLYIGQYAPSMGITPGKNLEIDSYIGFKQPFDETLGYEVGMIHYSYPKVDTLDSQELFGGLTLLGSRFGIALSNDPDKQNNTLFADLSGNQPFGIGVSMKYTTHQLNSPVAVDGGYVSSFTDWSVKLSRPFMGVDLDLIYSNSSLSGSDCSAYSGHNSECDGLVTLKAARAFY
;
A
#
# COMPACT_ATOMS: atom_id res chain seq x y z
N MET A 1 -70.15 16.62 -3.16
CA MET A 1 -68.71 16.95 -3.32
C MET A 1 -67.91 15.67 -3.13
N ARG A 2 -67.19 15.22 -4.16
CA ARG A 2 -66.49 13.92 -4.24
C ARG A 2 -65.23 13.91 -3.36
N LYS A 3 -65.09 12.93 -2.46
CA LYS A 3 -63.82 12.62 -1.78
C LYS A 3 -62.96 11.76 -2.72
N ILE A 4 -61.85 12.32 -3.19
CA ILE A 4 -60.85 11.59 -4.00
C ILE A 4 -59.87 10.94 -3.03
N SER A 5 -59.89 9.61 -2.95
CA SER A 5 -58.87 8.80 -2.30
C SER A 5 -57.60 8.83 -3.15
N ARG A 6 -56.47 9.27 -2.58
CA ARG A 6 -55.15 9.16 -3.20
C ARG A 6 -54.39 8.02 -2.52
N LEU A 7 -54.35 6.86 -3.19
CA LEU A 7 -53.42 5.79 -2.87
C LEU A 7 -52.00 6.26 -3.27
N PHE A 8 -51.09 6.36 -2.31
CA PHE A 8 -49.66 6.50 -2.59
C PHE A 8 -49.07 5.10 -2.78
N LEU A 9 -48.72 4.76 -4.03
CA LEU A 9 -47.94 3.57 -4.35
C LEU A 9 -46.46 3.92 -4.18
N VAL A 10 -45.84 3.48 -3.07
CA VAL A 10 -44.39 3.55 -2.89
C VAL A 10 -43.77 2.39 -3.67
N GLY A 11 -43.19 2.68 -4.83
CA GLY A 11 -42.35 1.73 -5.55
C GLY A 11 -41.03 1.54 -4.80
N LEU A 12 -40.88 0.39 -4.14
CA LEU A 12 -39.58 -0.08 -3.65
C LEU A 12 -38.70 -0.41 -4.87
N LEU A 13 -37.76 0.47 -5.18
CA LEU A 13 -36.60 0.16 -6.02
C LEU A 13 -35.73 -0.85 -5.26
N ALA A 14 -36.01 -2.14 -5.42
CA ALA A 14 -35.09 -3.21 -5.05
C ALA A 14 -33.91 -3.17 -6.02
N CYS A 15 -32.82 -2.50 -5.62
CA CYS A 15 -31.54 -2.65 -6.29
C CYS A 15 -30.98 -4.02 -5.88
N PRO A 16 -30.71 -4.95 -6.81
CA PRO A 16 -30.06 -6.20 -6.44
C PRO A 16 -28.66 -5.88 -5.85
N PRO A 17 -28.19 -6.63 -4.85
CA PRO A 17 -26.80 -6.52 -4.39
C PRO A 17 -25.89 -6.99 -5.53
N VAL A 18 -25.35 -6.03 -6.29
CA VAL A 18 -24.26 -6.29 -7.24
C VAL A 18 -23.06 -6.71 -6.41
N HIS A 19 -22.60 -7.94 -6.61
CA HIS A 19 -21.42 -8.48 -5.95
C HIS A 19 -20.17 -8.11 -6.74
N ALA A 20 -19.17 -7.64 -6.00
CA ALA A 20 -17.93 -7.07 -6.48
C ALA A 20 -16.99 -8.07 -7.13
N GLN A 21 -16.44 -7.73 -8.31
CA GLN A 21 -15.32 -8.44 -8.92
C GLN A 21 -14.20 -7.45 -9.25
N ILE A 22 -13.07 -7.54 -8.54
CA ILE A 22 -11.74 -7.18 -9.10
C ILE A 22 -11.73 -7.65 -10.56
N PHE A 23 -11.20 -6.86 -11.51
CA PHE A 23 -11.03 -7.40 -12.88
C PHE A 23 -10.02 -8.53 -12.79
N GLN A 24 -10.57 -9.72 -12.57
CA GLN A 24 -9.88 -10.96 -12.39
C GLN A 24 -10.22 -11.81 -13.59
N ARG A 25 -9.18 -12.31 -14.26
CA ARG A 25 -9.36 -13.20 -15.39
C ARG A 25 -8.34 -14.30 -15.32
N GLU A 26 -8.81 -15.52 -15.54
CA GLU A 26 -7.94 -16.66 -15.74
C GLU A 26 -7.26 -16.51 -17.12
N LEU A 27 -5.94 -16.64 -17.13
CA LEU A 27 -5.07 -16.64 -18.29
C LEU A 27 -4.26 -17.94 -18.28
N GLY A 28 -4.89 -19.03 -18.71
CA GLY A 28 -4.35 -20.37 -18.50
C GLY A 28 -4.32 -20.68 -17.00
N ASP A 29 -3.16 -21.10 -16.50
CA ASP A 29 -2.97 -21.45 -15.08
C ASP A 29 -2.70 -20.22 -14.18
N PHE A 30 -2.85 -19.00 -14.71
CA PHE A 30 -2.61 -17.75 -13.98
C PHE A 30 -3.89 -16.96 -13.75
N ASP A 31 -4.01 -16.42 -12.54
CA ASP A 31 -4.97 -15.39 -12.16
C ASP A 31 -4.40 -14.01 -12.45
N LEU A 32 -4.94 -13.31 -13.44
CA LEU A 32 -4.69 -11.89 -13.67
C LEU A 32 -5.59 -11.05 -12.78
N LYS A 33 -5.06 -10.06 -12.07
CA LYS A 33 -5.81 -9.04 -11.32
C LYS A 33 -5.35 -7.64 -11.73
N LEU A 34 -6.31 -6.73 -11.92
CA LEU A 34 -6.04 -5.31 -12.20
C LEU A 34 -6.81 -4.43 -11.21
N GLY A 35 -6.17 -3.40 -10.66
CA GLY A 35 -6.82 -2.50 -9.70
C GLY A 35 -6.05 -1.23 -9.36
N THR A 36 -6.76 -0.27 -8.77
CA THR A 36 -6.17 0.96 -8.19
C THR A 36 -5.76 0.78 -6.74
N THR A 37 -6.30 -0.25 -6.08
CA THR A 37 -5.85 -0.76 -4.79
C THR A 37 -4.97 -1.97 -5.01
N PRO A 38 -3.75 -2.02 -4.45
CA PRO A 38 -2.91 -3.18 -4.67
C PRO A 38 -3.49 -4.43 -3.97
N SER A 39 -3.09 -5.61 -4.46
CA SER A 39 -3.53 -6.91 -3.95
C SER A 39 -2.88 -7.22 -2.60
N ARG A 40 -3.64 -7.76 -1.64
CA ARG A 40 -3.23 -7.98 -0.22
C ARG A 40 -2.10 -9.02 -0.06
N SER A 41 -0.90 -8.70 -0.54
CA SER A 41 0.34 -9.47 -0.45
C SER A 41 1.36 -8.78 0.47
N MET A 42 2.46 -9.47 0.81
CA MET A 42 3.52 -8.87 1.61
C MET A 42 4.27 -7.80 0.82
N ALA A 43 4.52 -8.05 -0.48
CA ALA A 43 5.10 -7.06 -1.38
C ALA A 43 4.36 -5.71 -1.30
N GLN A 44 3.02 -5.72 -1.37
CA GLN A 44 2.23 -4.49 -1.26
C GLN A 44 2.43 -3.72 0.05
N GLY A 45 2.50 -4.42 1.19
CA GLY A 45 2.67 -3.78 2.50
C GLY A 45 3.99 -3.02 2.61
N LEU A 46 4.96 -3.42 1.79
CA LEU A 46 6.34 -2.93 1.77
C LEU A 46 6.60 -1.94 0.63
N VAL A 47 5.87 -2.07 -0.48
CA VAL A 47 5.81 -1.08 -1.57
C VAL A 47 5.58 0.33 -1.03
N LYS A 48 6.21 1.30 -1.69
CA LYS A 48 6.10 2.72 -1.34
C LYS A 48 4.64 3.17 -1.46
N PRO A 49 4.11 3.91 -0.47
CA PRO A 49 2.73 4.38 -0.53
C PRO A 49 2.56 5.33 -1.73
N ALA A 50 1.37 5.33 -2.32
CA ALA A 50 1.03 6.31 -3.36
C ALA A 50 1.14 7.74 -2.80
N SER A 51 1.74 8.63 -3.58
CA SER A 51 1.83 10.04 -3.21
C SER A 51 0.45 10.68 -3.24
N THR A 52 0.17 11.57 -2.28
CA THR A 52 -1.14 12.24 -2.21
C THR A 52 -1.43 12.98 -3.51
N GLY A 53 -2.60 12.70 -4.11
CA GLY A 53 -3.02 13.32 -5.38
C GLY A 53 -2.38 12.74 -6.64
N SER A 54 -1.60 11.65 -6.54
CA SER A 54 -1.14 10.91 -7.72
C SER A 54 -2.24 10.00 -8.28
N PHE A 55 -2.19 9.77 -9.59
CA PHE A 55 -2.89 8.64 -10.19
C PHE A 55 -2.03 7.38 -10.05
N HIS A 56 -2.62 6.29 -9.58
CA HIS A 56 -1.92 5.06 -9.22
C HIS A 56 -2.75 3.81 -9.54
N GLY A 57 -2.08 2.69 -9.73
CA GLY A 57 -2.70 1.40 -9.99
C GLY A 57 -1.68 0.32 -10.33
N GLY A 58 -2.15 -0.91 -10.47
CA GLY A 58 -1.28 -2.03 -10.74
C GLY A 58 -1.99 -3.26 -11.30
N LEU A 59 -1.16 -4.21 -11.69
CA LEU A 59 -1.51 -5.49 -12.30
C LEU A 59 -0.73 -6.59 -11.61
N ASP A 60 -1.41 -7.70 -11.32
CA ASP A 60 -0.86 -8.89 -10.69
C ASP A 60 -1.18 -10.14 -11.51
N LEU A 61 -0.23 -11.05 -11.60
CA LEU A 61 -0.39 -12.41 -12.11
C LEU A 61 0.04 -13.38 -11.02
N SER A 62 -0.88 -14.23 -10.57
CA SER A 62 -0.60 -15.28 -9.58
C SER A 62 -0.89 -16.66 -10.14
N HIS A 63 -0.08 -17.65 -9.76
CA HIS A 63 -0.24 -19.05 -10.14
C HIS A 63 -0.53 -19.90 -8.90
N ASP A 64 -1.27 -21.00 -9.06
CA ASP A 64 -1.64 -21.92 -7.97
C ASP A 64 -0.45 -22.55 -7.24
N SER A 65 0.73 -22.55 -7.86
CA SER A 65 1.98 -22.96 -7.21
C SER A 65 2.45 -22.01 -6.11
N GLY A 66 1.85 -20.81 -6.00
CA GLY A 66 2.28 -19.75 -5.08
C GLY A 66 3.20 -18.70 -5.72
N LEU A 67 3.67 -18.93 -6.96
CA LEU A 67 4.44 -17.93 -7.71
C LEU A 67 3.53 -16.77 -8.11
N TYR A 68 4.03 -15.55 -7.97
CA TYR A 68 3.37 -14.37 -8.50
C TYR A 68 4.37 -13.34 -9.04
N ILE A 69 3.92 -12.58 -10.03
CA ILE A 69 4.60 -11.42 -10.58
C ILE A 69 3.59 -10.29 -10.69
N GLY A 70 4.01 -9.07 -10.40
CA GLY A 70 3.14 -7.92 -10.55
C GLY A 70 3.90 -6.63 -10.73
N GLN A 71 3.13 -5.59 -11.00
CA GLN A 71 3.61 -4.25 -11.18
C GLN A 71 2.61 -3.28 -10.56
N TYR A 72 3.13 -2.34 -9.76
CA TYR A 72 2.35 -1.26 -9.18
C TYR A 72 3.02 0.07 -9.47
N ALA A 73 2.24 1.06 -9.88
CA ALA A 73 2.70 2.43 -10.08
C ALA A 73 2.10 3.31 -8.97
N PRO A 74 2.86 3.66 -7.91
CA PRO A 74 2.39 4.57 -6.86
C PRO A 74 2.22 6.00 -7.38
N SER A 75 2.84 6.33 -8.51
CA SER A 75 2.61 7.57 -9.26
C SER A 75 2.85 7.33 -10.74
N MET A 76 1.83 7.57 -11.57
CA MET A 76 1.96 7.44 -13.04
C MET A 76 2.63 8.66 -13.71
N GLY A 77 3.03 9.67 -12.94
CA GLY A 77 3.72 10.86 -13.45
C GLY A 77 2.90 11.68 -14.45
N ILE A 78 1.56 11.65 -14.30
CA ILE A 78 0.62 12.46 -15.07
C ILE A 78 0.16 13.72 -14.31
N THR A 79 0.27 13.68 -12.98
CA THR A 79 -0.05 14.82 -12.10
C THR A 79 1.15 15.78 -12.07
N PRO A 80 0.96 17.10 -12.24
CA PRO A 80 2.05 18.06 -12.18
C PRO A 80 2.90 17.92 -10.90
N GLY A 81 4.23 17.93 -11.05
CA GLY A 81 5.16 17.80 -9.94
C GLY A 81 5.33 16.38 -9.38
N LYS A 82 4.75 15.36 -10.02
CA LYS A 82 4.93 13.96 -9.64
C LYS A 82 5.65 13.20 -10.75
N ASN A 83 6.67 12.44 -10.38
CA ASN A 83 7.41 11.60 -11.32
C ASN A 83 6.71 10.25 -11.55
N LEU A 84 7.03 9.61 -12.66
CA LEU A 84 6.60 8.23 -12.91
C LEU A 84 7.48 7.30 -12.08
N GLU A 85 6.84 6.49 -11.23
CA GLU A 85 7.46 5.41 -10.47
C GLU A 85 6.77 4.10 -10.81
N ILE A 86 7.57 3.06 -11.04
CA ILE A 86 7.12 1.72 -11.38
C ILE A 86 7.80 0.71 -10.46
N ASP A 87 6.99 0.02 -9.68
CA ASP A 87 7.41 -0.98 -8.72
C ASP A 87 7.07 -2.35 -9.29
N SER A 88 8.08 -3.07 -9.76
CA SER A 88 7.91 -4.41 -10.33
C SER A 88 8.35 -5.44 -9.31
N TYR A 89 7.54 -6.47 -9.08
CA TYR A 89 7.82 -7.46 -8.05
C TYR A 89 7.57 -8.88 -8.52
N ILE A 90 8.33 -9.79 -7.94
CA ILE A 90 8.17 -11.24 -8.08
C ILE A 90 8.27 -11.85 -6.68
N GLY A 91 7.41 -12.81 -6.39
CA GLY A 91 7.42 -13.47 -5.11
C GLY A 91 6.84 -14.88 -5.16
N PHE A 92 7.03 -15.57 -4.05
CA PHE A 92 6.51 -16.90 -3.81
C PHE A 92 5.79 -16.89 -2.46
N LYS A 93 4.51 -17.26 -2.47
CA LYS A 93 3.68 -17.38 -1.28
C LYS A 93 3.26 -18.82 -1.10
N GLN A 94 3.55 -19.39 0.07
CA GLN A 94 3.12 -20.72 0.44
C GLN A 94 2.21 -20.65 1.68
N PRO A 95 0.89 -20.81 1.51
CA PRO A 95 0.02 -21.10 2.64
C PRO A 95 0.21 -22.56 3.07
N PHE A 96 0.28 -22.79 4.38
CA PHE A 96 0.14 -24.13 4.96
C PHE A 96 -1.34 -24.42 5.26
N ASP A 97 -2.06 -23.40 5.73
CA ASP A 97 -3.51 -23.39 5.93
C ASP A 97 -4.05 -21.95 5.81
N GLU A 98 -5.29 -21.71 6.25
CA GLU A 98 -5.95 -20.39 6.21
C GLU A 98 -5.31 -19.35 7.16
N THR A 99 -4.47 -19.80 8.09
CA THR A 99 -3.91 -19.00 9.19
C THR A 99 -2.40 -18.91 9.18
N LEU A 100 -1.71 -19.90 8.61
CA LEU A 100 -0.26 -20.04 8.61
C LEU A 100 0.27 -20.05 7.19
N GLY A 101 1.30 -19.24 6.93
CA GLY A 101 1.98 -19.22 5.64
C GLY A 101 3.24 -18.39 5.68
N TYR A 102 4.04 -18.48 4.64
CA TYR A 102 5.16 -17.57 4.42
C TYR A 102 5.12 -16.99 3.02
N GLU A 103 5.80 -15.86 2.87
CA GLU A 103 5.96 -15.17 1.60
C GLU A 103 7.38 -14.63 1.52
N VAL A 104 8.03 -14.80 0.39
CA VAL A 104 9.34 -14.22 0.09
C VAL A 104 9.33 -13.65 -1.32
N GLY A 105 10.11 -12.61 -1.56
CA GLY A 105 10.20 -12.04 -2.89
C GLY A 105 11.15 -10.87 -2.97
N MET A 106 11.08 -10.21 -4.11
CA MET A 106 11.85 -9.00 -4.38
C MET A 106 10.97 -7.96 -5.07
N ILE A 107 11.28 -6.70 -4.81
CA ILE A 107 10.70 -5.53 -5.46
C ILE A 107 11.84 -4.77 -6.12
N HIS A 108 11.62 -4.34 -7.36
CA HIS A 108 12.49 -3.45 -8.10
C HIS A 108 11.75 -2.14 -8.35
N TYR A 109 12.32 -1.05 -7.84
CA TYR A 109 11.78 0.29 -7.95
C TYR A 109 12.51 1.02 -9.08
N SER A 110 11.76 1.54 -10.05
CA SER A 110 12.31 2.24 -11.20
C SER A 110 11.66 3.60 -11.44
N TYR A 111 12.45 4.54 -11.95
CA TYR A 111 12.05 5.94 -12.16
C TYR A 111 12.29 6.41 -13.60
N PRO A 112 11.53 5.91 -14.61
CA PRO A 112 11.91 6.02 -16.02
C PRO A 112 12.01 7.43 -16.61
N LYS A 113 11.54 8.46 -15.89
CA LYS A 113 11.47 9.85 -16.37
C LYS A 113 12.45 10.80 -15.67
N VAL A 114 13.26 10.31 -14.73
CA VAL A 114 14.22 11.10 -13.98
C VAL A 114 15.54 10.34 -13.84
N ASP A 115 16.63 11.08 -13.66
CA ASP A 115 17.97 10.51 -13.49
C ASP A 115 18.19 10.01 -12.04
N THR A 116 17.24 9.25 -11.52
CA THR A 116 17.34 8.57 -10.22
C THR A 116 17.71 7.12 -10.46
N LEU A 117 18.66 6.61 -9.68
CA LEU A 117 19.05 5.21 -9.78
C LEU A 117 17.93 4.30 -9.27
N ASP A 118 17.78 3.17 -9.94
CA ASP A 118 16.85 2.14 -9.48
C ASP A 118 17.31 1.55 -8.13
N SER A 119 16.34 1.08 -7.35
CA SER A 119 16.60 0.37 -6.10
C SER A 119 15.93 -1.00 -6.09
N GLN A 120 16.42 -1.88 -5.23
CA GLN A 120 15.87 -3.21 -5.05
C GLN A 120 15.64 -3.50 -3.58
N GLU A 121 14.56 -4.20 -3.28
CA GLU A 121 14.21 -4.60 -1.92
C GLU A 121 13.89 -6.10 -1.89
N LEU A 122 14.59 -6.83 -1.04
CA LEU A 122 14.27 -8.21 -0.73
C LEU A 122 13.34 -8.23 0.48
N PHE A 123 12.29 -9.03 0.43
CA PHE A 123 11.38 -9.15 1.55
C PHE A 123 11.05 -10.60 1.89
N GLY A 124 10.66 -10.78 3.15
CA GLY A 124 10.15 -12.02 3.68
C GLY A 124 9.13 -11.75 4.76
N GLY A 125 8.14 -12.64 4.90
CA GLY A 125 7.12 -12.48 5.91
C GLY A 125 6.39 -13.78 6.24
N LEU A 126 5.69 -13.74 7.36
CA LEU A 126 4.86 -14.81 7.88
C LEU A 126 3.42 -14.33 8.00
N THR A 127 2.50 -15.23 7.69
CA THR A 127 1.09 -15.10 8.08
C THR A 127 0.87 -16.00 9.29
N LEU A 128 0.29 -15.45 10.36
CA LEU A 128 -0.04 -16.12 11.61
C LEU A 128 -1.44 -15.69 12.05
N LEU A 129 -2.38 -16.62 12.15
CA LEU A 129 -3.78 -16.35 12.55
C LEU A 129 -4.40 -15.21 11.73
N GLY A 130 -4.16 -15.24 10.41
CA GLY A 130 -4.60 -14.21 9.46
C GLY A 130 -3.89 -12.86 9.58
N SER A 131 -3.02 -12.67 10.58
CA SER A 131 -2.18 -11.49 10.73
C SER A 131 -0.87 -11.70 9.97
N ARG A 132 -0.29 -10.63 9.42
CA ARG A 132 0.91 -10.70 8.59
C ARG A 132 2.04 -9.91 9.21
N PHE A 133 3.23 -10.47 9.21
CA PHE A 133 4.45 -9.86 9.73
C PHE A 133 5.53 -9.95 8.66
N GLY A 134 6.20 -8.86 8.35
CA GLY A 134 7.16 -8.79 7.26
C GLY A 134 8.40 -7.98 7.62
N ILE A 135 9.49 -8.33 6.96
CA ILE A 135 10.73 -7.58 6.91
C ILE A 135 11.12 -7.34 5.46
N ALA A 136 11.67 -6.16 5.18
CA ALA A 136 12.23 -5.79 3.89
C ALA A 136 13.60 -5.16 4.06
N LEU A 137 14.53 -5.52 3.17
CA LEU A 137 15.90 -5.03 3.14
C LEU A 137 16.14 -4.42 1.76
N SER A 138 16.34 -3.11 1.73
CA SER A 138 16.56 -2.34 0.50
C SER A 138 18.04 -2.14 0.26
N ASN A 139 18.46 -2.40 -0.97
CA ASN A 139 19.72 -1.94 -1.53
C ASN A 139 19.44 -0.77 -2.47
N ASP A 140 19.42 0.43 -1.91
CA ASP A 140 19.30 1.69 -2.63
C ASP A 140 20.72 2.32 -2.73
N PRO A 141 21.14 2.85 -3.89
CA PRO A 141 22.49 3.40 -4.07
C PRO A 141 22.86 4.52 -3.10
N ASP A 142 21.87 5.28 -2.61
CA ASP A 142 22.10 6.42 -1.73
C ASP A 142 21.86 6.08 -0.25
N LYS A 143 21.15 4.98 0.03
CA LYS A 143 20.76 4.59 1.38
C LYS A 143 20.46 3.10 1.54
N GLN A 144 20.57 2.61 2.77
CA GLN A 144 20.10 1.28 3.15
C GLN A 144 18.83 1.44 3.98
N ASN A 145 17.75 0.78 3.56
CA ASN A 145 16.48 0.81 4.27
C ASN A 145 16.15 -0.56 4.84
N ASN A 146 15.73 -0.59 6.11
CA ASN A 146 15.24 -1.78 6.77
C ASN A 146 13.81 -1.53 7.23
N THR A 147 12.85 -2.23 6.64
CA THR A 147 11.42 -2.05 6.93
C THR A 147 10.90 -3.23 7.73
N LEU A 148 10.15 -2.93 8.78
CA LEU A 148 9.31 -3.86 9.52
C LEU A 148 7.85 -3.53 9.24
N PHE A 149 7.06 -4.57 9.01
CA PHE A 149 5.64 -4.47 8.70
C PHE A 149 4.83 -5.42 9.57
N ALA A 150 3.71 -4.93 10.10
CA ALA A 150 2.72 -5.73 10.78
C ALA A 150 1.32 -5.35 10.28
N ASP A 151 0.51 -6.35 9.98
CA ASP A 151 -0.90 -6.20 9.60
C ASP A 151 -1.74 -7.18 10.41
N LEU A 152 -2.49 -6.64 11.36
CA LEU A 152 -3.34 -7.39 12.27
C LEU A 152 -4.78 -7.53 11.73
N SER A 153 -4.99 -7.27 10.44
CA SER A 153 -6.32 -7.35 9.81
C SER A 153 -6.96 -8.74 9.84
N GLY A 154 -6.23 -9.81 10.17
CA GLY A 154 -6.82 -11.14 10.39
C GLY A 154 -7.60 -11.26 11.70
N ASN A 155 -7.29 -10.42 12.69
CA ASN A 155 -7.97 -10.37 13.98
C ASN A 155 -8.45 -8.94 14.21
N GLN A 156 -9.68 -8.62 13.77
CA GLN A 156 -10.22 -7.26 13.80
C GLN A 156 -11.09 -7.03 15.04
N PRO A 157 -10.54 -6.56 16.18
CA PRO A 157 -11.36 -6.15 17.31
C PRO A 157 -12.31 -5.02 16.85
N PHE A 158 -13.60 -5.18 17.13
CA PHE A 158 -14.64 -4.23 16.73
C PHE A 158 -14.74 -3.98 15.21
N GLY A 159 -14.24 -4.90 14.37
CA GLY A 159 -14.23 -4.77 12.92
C GLY A 159 -13.25 -3.71 12.40
N ILE A 160 -12.20 -3.41 13.18
CA ILE A 160 -11.14 -2.48 12.79
C ILE A 160 -9.88 -3.29 12.49
N GLY A 161 -9.37 -3.16 11.26
CA GLY A 161 -8.04 -3.65 10.89
C GLY A 161 -6.96 -2.65 11.29
N VAL A 162 -5.87 -3.14 11.88
CA VAL A 162 -4.73 -2.32 12.29
C VAL A 162 -3.50 -2.77 11.53
N SER A 163 -2.76 -1.83 10.96
CA SER A 163 -1.47 -2.10 10.33
C SER A 163 -0.44 -1.06 10.75
N MET A 164 0.80 -1.49 10.92
CA MET A 164 1.93 -0.65 11.28
C MET A 164 3.10 -0.92 10.33
N LYS A 165 3.81 0.16 9.97
CA LYS A 165 5.07 0.09 9.25
C LYS A 165 6.10 0.92 9.98
N TYR A 166 7.32 0.42 10.07
CA TYR A 166 8.46 1.11 10.66
C TYR A 166 9.67 0.88 9.78
N THR A 167 10.33 1.94 9.35
CA THR A 167 11.49 1.86 8.45
C THR A 167 12.64 2.64 9.05
N THR A 168 13.82 2.01 9.12
CA THR A 168 15.08 2.70 9.41
C THR A 168 15.78 3.00 8.10
N HIS A 169 16.22 4.25 7.94
CA HIS A 169 16.99 4.75 6.82
C HIS A 169 18.42 5.04 7.27
N GLN A 170 19.41 4.40 6.64
CA GLN A 170 20.82 4.67 6.83
C GLN A 170 21.36 5.31 5.56
N LEU A 171 21.81 6.57 5.64
CA LEU A 171 22.34 7.29 4.48
C LEU A 171 23.79 6.88 4.24
N ASN A 172 24.13 6.58 2.99
CA ASN A 172 25.50 6.26 2.59
C ASN A 172 26.41 7.49 2.67
N SER A 173 25.83 8.67 2.37
CA SER A 173 26.47 9.98 2.56
C SER A 173 25.64 10.83 3.52
N PRO A 174 26.17 11.20 4.71
CA PRO A 174 25.44 12.04 5.65
C PRO A 174 25.09 13.41 5.06
N VAL A 175 23.88 13.90 5.36
CA VAL A 175 23.39 15.20 4.90
C VAL A 175 23.70 16.26 5.95
N ALA A 176 24.29 17.37 5.53
CA ALA A 176 24.54 18.51 6.40
C ALA A 176 23.23 19.24 6.73
N VAL A 177 23.00 19.50 8.01
CA VAL A 177 21.81 20.19 8.54
C VAL A 177 22.26 21.29 9.50
N ASP A 178 21.33 22.16 9.92
CA ASP A 178 21.66 23.16 10.93
C ASP A 178 22.06 22.47 12.25
N GLY A 179 23.26 22.73 12.74
CA GLY A 179 23.78 22.10 13.96
C GLY A 179 24.42 20.72 13.80
N GLY A 180 24.58 20.17 12.58
CA GLY A 180 25.33 18.92 12.41
C GLY A 180 25.12 18.17 11.10
N TYR A 181 25.07 16.84 11.20
CA TYR A 181 24.85 15.93 10.08
C TYR A 181 23.83 14.87 10.46
N VAL A 182 22.93 14.55 9.52
CA VAL A 182 22.03 13.41 9.62
C VAL A 182 22.63 12.26 8.82
N SER A 183 22.95 11.16 9.50
CA SER A 183 23.43 9.91 8.88
C SER A 183 22.37 8.81 8.87
N SER A 184 21.35 8.91 9.72
CA SER A 184 20.24 7.97 9.77
C SER A 184 18.98 8.63 10.32
N PHE A 185 17.83 8.09 9.96
CA PHE A 185 16.53 8.49 10.50
C PHE A 185 15.54 7.34 10.41
N THR A 186 14.37 7.51 11.03
CA THR A 186 13.33 6.48 11.06
C THR A 186 11.99 7.07 10.68
N ASP A 187 11.23 6.33 9.88
CA ASP A 187 9.86 6.65 9.51
C ASP A 187 8.92 5.58 10.03
N TRP A 188 7.71 5.98 10.39
CA TRP A 188 6.70 5.03 10.81
C TRP A 188 5.30 5.48 10.43
N SER A 189 4.40 4.50 10.33
CA SER A 189 2.99 4.76 10.13
C SER A 189 2.11 3.74 10.83
N VAL A 190 0.94 4.20 11.25
CA VAL A 190 -0.15 3.36 11.77
C VAL A 190 -1.38 3.63 10.93
N LYS A 191 -2.00 2.57 10.43
CA LYS A 191 -3.25 2.60 9.68
C LYS A 191 -4.35 1.87 10.46
N LEU A 192 -5.47 2.55 10.64
CA LEU A 192 -6.73 1.97 11.06
C LEU A 192 -7.64 1.89 9.84
N SER A 193 -8.20 0.71 9.58
CA SER A 193 -9.06 0.46 8.43
C SER A 193 -10.39 -0.12 8.88
N ARG A 194 -11.50 0.39 8.34
CA ARG A 194 -12.83 -0.13 8.63
C ARG A 194 -13.74 -0.02 7.39
N PRO A 195 -14.36 -1.12 6.94
CA PRO A 195 -15.39 -1.05 5.92
C PRO A 195 -16.66 -0.41 6.49
N PHE A 196 -17.23 0.53 5.74
CA PHE A 196 -18.45 1.24 6.12
C PHE A 196 -19.33 1.48 4.88
N MET A 197 -20.50 0.82 4.84
CA MET A 197 -21.48 0.95 3.74
C MET A 197 -20.89 0.76 2.33
N GLY A 198 -19.98 -0.20 2.16
CA GLY A 198 -19.32 -0.47 0.88
C GLY A 198 -18.19 0.50 0.51
N VAL A 199 -17.74 1.32 1.46
CA VAL A 199 -16.55 2.17 1.36
C VAL A 199 -15.54 1.71 2.40
N ASP A 200 -14.32 1.44 1.98
CA ASP A 200 -13.19 1.23 2.87
C ASP A 200 -12.69 2.59 3.37
N LEU A 201 -12.80 2.80 4.68
CA LEU A 201 -12.31 4.00 5.35
C LEU A 201 -10.98 3.68 6.03
N ASP A 202 -9.95 4.40 5.64
CA ASP A 202 -8.60 4.33 6.19
C ASP A 202 -8.26 5.66 6.89
N LEU A 203 -7.83 5.57 8.15
CA LEU A 203 -7.18 6.64 8.89
C LEU A 203 -5.71 6.25 9.09
N ILE A 204 -4.81 7.05 8.54
CA ILE A 204 -3.37 6.80 8.57
C ILE A 204 -2.70 7.96 9.31
N TYR A 205 -1.87 7.65 10.29
CA TYR A 205 -0.92 8.59 10.86
C TYR A 205 0.49 8.15 10.49
N SER A 206 1.31 9.05 9.99
CA SER A 206 2.71 8.81 9.67
C SER A 206 3.58 9.92 10.23
N ASN A 207 4.79 9.60 10.65
CA ASN A 207 5.76 10.57 11.15
C ASN A 207 7.20 10.09 10.94
N SER A 208 8.14 11.03 11.01
CA SER A 208 9.58 10.75 11.01
C SER A 208 10.21 11.10 12.36
N SER A 209 11.43 10.61 12.59
CA SER A 209 12.29 11.09 13.69
C SER A 209 12.95 12.43 13.36
N LEU A 210 12.93 12.84 12.08
CA LEU A 210 13.41 14.16 11.65
C LEU A 210 12.41 15.26 12.06
N SER A 211 12.93 16.46 12.33
CA SER A 211 12.11 17.63 12.61
C SER A 211 12.87 18.92 12.30
N GLY A 212 12.14 20.01 12.01
CA GLY A 212 12.75 21.33 11.80
C GLY A 212 13.76 21.34 10.64
N SER A 213 14.98 21.81 10.89
CA SER A 213 16.05 21.89 9.88
C SER A 213 16.51 20.53 9.35
N ASP A 214 16.31 19.46 10.14
CA ASP A 214 16.79 18.12 9.80
C ASP A 214 16.00 17.50 8.66
N CYS A 215 14.81 18.03 8.38
CA CYS A 215 13.93 17.58 7.30
C CYS A 215 14.51 17.79 5.91
N SER A 216 15.54 18.61 5.78
CA SER A 216 16.33 18.70 4.53
C SER A 216 17.04 17.40 4.16
N ALA A 217 17.24 16.48 5.13
CA ALA A 217 17.77 15.14 4.90
C ALA A 217 16.70 14.12 4.47
N TYR A 218 15.42 14.49 4.46
CA TYR A 218 14.33 13.59 4.12
C TYR A 218 14.32 13.23 2.62
N SER A 219 14.15 11.95 2.31
CA SER A 219 14.06 11.45 0.93
C SER A 219 12.90 10.44 0.78
N GLY A 220 11.72 10.95 0.45
CA GLY A 220 10.49 10.17 0.28
C GLY A 220 9.52 10.76 -0.76
N HIS A 221 8.36 10.12 -0.94
CA HIS A 221 7.30 10.53 -1.87
C HIS A 221 6.62 11.87 -1.54
N ASN A 222 6.84 12.35 -0.31
CA ASN A 222 6.44 13.66 0.15
C ASN A 222 7.71 14.39 0.60
N SER A 223 7.79 15.70 0.39
CA SER A 223 8.87 16.56 0.90
C SER A 223 8.78 16.80 2.41
N GLU A 224 7.68 16.38 3.01
CA GLU A 224 7.35 16.67 4.40
C GLU A 224 7.80 15.51 5.29
N CYS A 225 8.70 15.81 6.24
CA CYS A 225 9.11 14.93 7.33
C CYS A 225 8.11 14.93 8.51
N ASP A 226 7.19 15.91 8.52
CA ASP A 226 6.32 16.19 9.65
C ASP A 226 5.21 15.15 9.79
N GLY A 227 4.64 15.10 11.00
CA GLY A 227 3.50 14.25 11.32
C GLY A 227 2.31 14.55 10.40
N LEU A 228 1.87 13.55 9.65
CA LEU A 228 0.77 13.66 8.69
C LEU A 228 -0.37 12.72 9.08
N VAL A 229 -1.59 13.27 9.12
CA VAL A 229 -2.83 12.49 9.20
C VAL A 229 -3.44 12.43 7.81
N THR A 230 -3.62 11.23 7.27
CA THR A 230 -4.27 10.99 5.98
C THR A 230 -5.59 10.26 6.21
N LEU A 231 -6.65 10.80 5.63
CA LEU A 231 -7.95 10.14 5.49
C LEU A 231 -8.09 9.66 4.07
N LYS A 232 -8.33 8.36 3.89
CA LYS A 232 -8.59 7.76 2.59
C LYS A 232 -9.93 7.05 2.63
N ALA A 233 -10.76 7.35 1.63
CA ALA A 233 -12.00 6.64 1.37
C ALA A 233 -11.86 5.98 0.00
N ALA A 234 -11.89 4.66 -0.02
CA ALA A 234 -11.83 3.88 -1.24
C ALA A 234 -13.14 3.10 -1.40
N ARG A 235 -13.73 3.19 -2.58
CA ARG A 235 -14.84 2.33 -2.97
C ARG A 235 -14.41 1.58 -4.22
N ALA A 236 -14.42 0.26 -4.16
CA ALA A 236 -14.36 -0.52 -5.39
C ALA A 236 -15.63 -0.18 -6.20
N PHE A 237 -15.46 0.26 -7.44
CA PHE A 237 -16.58 0.66 -8.32
C PHE A 237 -17.25 -0.55 -8.99
N TYR A 238 -17.30 -1.66 -8.29
CA TYR A 238 -17.84 -2.91 -8.76
C TYR A 238 -17.94 -3.84 -7.56
#